data_AF-A0A2H1ECF8-F1
#
_entry.id   AF-A0A2H1ECF8-F1
#
_cell.length_a   1.000
_cell.length_b   1.000
_cell.length_c   1.000
_cell.angle_alpha   90.00
_cell.angle_beta   90.00
_cell.angle_gamma   90.00
#
_symmetry.space_group_name_H-M   'P 1'
#
loop_
_entity.id
_entity.type
_entity.pdbx_description
1 polymer ?
#
loop_
_entity_poly.entity_id
_entity_poly.type
_entity_poly.pdbx_seq_one_letter_code
_entity_poly.pdbx_strand_id
1 'polypeptide(L)'
;MEKFSSFFDNLFNNIRSNPSLAGFVISGIGGIMLIAVIMDADWMLEGGNGFFNIASISNYFGRNIARVLMAFLSIIIIAAGLLIAWGHSN
;
A
#
# COMPACT_ATOMS: atom_id res chain seq x y z
N MET A 1 -3.58 -25.62 -5.06
CA MET A 1 -2.25 -24.99 -4.92
C MET A 1 -1.64 -24.62 -6.27
N GLU A 2 -1.63 -25.53 -7.24
CA GLU A 2 -1.00 -25.32 -8.56
C GLU A 2 -1.53 -24.09 -9.33
N LYS A 3 -2.85 -23.86 -9.35
CA LYS A 3 -3.45 -22.67 -9.97
C LYS A 3 -3.07 -21.35 -9.28
N PHE A 4 -2.81 -21.41 -7.98
CA PHE A 4 -2.47 -20.23 -7.18
C PHE A 4 -1.02 -19.84 -7.42
N SER A 5 -0.09 -20.79 -7.40
CA SER A 5 1.32 -20.53 -7.74
C SER A 5 1.45 -20.00 -9.17
N SER A 6 0.78 -20.64 -10.14
CA SER A 6 0.83 -20.20 -11.55
C SER A 6 0.31 -18.78 -11.75
N PHE A 7 -0.67 -18.34 -10.95
CA PHE A 7 -1.16 -16.97 -11.00
C PHE A 7 -0.08 -15.98 -10.55
N PHE A 8 0.59 -16.23 -9.42
CA PHE A 8 1.66 -15.37 -8.92
C PHE A 8 2.88 -15.39 -9.84
N ASP A 9 3.28 -16.54 -10.37
CA ASP A 9 4.38 -16.65 -11.32
C ASP A 9 4.11 -15.78 -12.56
N ASN A 10 2.90 -15.87 -13.12
CA ASN A 10 2.50 -15.04 -14.25
C ASN A 10 2.48 -13.54 -13.89
N LEU A 11 1.94 -13.18 -12.72
CA LEU A 11 1.91 -11.80 -12.25
C LEU A 11 3.32 -11.22 -12.12
N PHE A 12 4.23 -11.93 -11.44
CA PHE A 12 5.60 -11.45 -11.23
C PHE A 12 6.39 -11.38 -12.52
N ASN A 13 6.23 -12.35 -13.42
CA ASN A 13 6.84 -12.30 -14.74
C ASN A 13 6.36 -11.08 -15.55
N ASN A 14 5.05 -10.79 -15.52
CA ASN A 14 4.47 -9.64 -16.19
C ASN A 14 4.94 -8.30 -15.59
N ILE A 15 5.03 -8.20 -14.26
CA ILE A 15 5.58 -7.04 -13.55
C ILE A 15 7.04 -6.81 -13.95
N ARG A 16 7.83 -7.89 -14.06
CA ARG A 16 9.25 -7.81 -14.41
C ARG A 16 9.45 -7.34 -15.86
N SER A 17 8.58 -7.74 -16.77
CA SER A 17 8.63 -7.32 -18.17
C SER A 17 7.97 -5.96 -18.44
N ASN A 18 7.09 -5.49 -17.56
CA ASN A 18 6.34 -4.25 -17.72
C ASN A 18 6.41 -3.39 -16.45
N PRO A 19 7.40 -2.47 -16.36
CA PRO A 19 7.53 -1.55 -15.24
C PRO A 19 6.29 -0.66 -15.03
N SER A 20 5.52 -0.36 -16.08
CA SER A 20 4.29 0.41 -15.94
C SER A 20 3.23 -0.35 -15.14
N LEU A 21 3.11 -1.66 -15.39
CA LEU A 21 2.25 -2.56 -14.62
C LEU A 21 2.69 -2.64 -13.15
N ALA A 22 4.00 -2.64 -12.88
CA ALA A 22 4.52 -2.55 -11.51
C ALA A 22 4.02 -1.27 -10.81
N GLY A 23 4.07 -0.13 -11.50
CA GLY A 23 3.56 1.15 -11.01
C GLY A 23 2.07 1.10 -10.66
N PHE A 24 1.23 0.53 -11.54
CA PHE A 24 -0.20 0.35 -11.26
C PHE A 24 -0.47 -0.58 -10.07
N VAL A 25 0.30 -1.66 -9.91
CA VAL A 25 0.17 -2.55 -8.74
C VAL A 25 0.50 -1.82 -7.45
N ILE A 26 1.61 -1.06 -7.41
CA ILE A 26 1.99 -0.23 -6.25
C ILE A 26 0.90 0.78 -5.94
N SER A 27 0.37 1.45 -6.97
CA SER A 27 -0.73 2.42 -6.82
C SER A 27 -1.99 1.75 -6.27
N GLY A 28 -2.34 0.56 -6.75
CA GLY A 28 -3.46 -0.24 -6.27
C GLY A 28 -3.33 -0.62 -4.79
N ILE A 29 -2.13 -0.99 -4.33
CA ILE A 29 -1.86 -1.23 -2.90
C ILE A 29 -2.11 0.04 -2.08
N GLY A 30 -1.60 1.19 -2.53
CA GLY A 30 -1.88 2.47 -1.89
C GLY A 30 -3.37 2.82 -1.85
N GLY A 31 -4.12 2.49 -2.92
CA GLY A 31 -5.57 2.65 -2.98
C GLY A 31 -6.31 1.79 -1.95
N ILE A 32 -5.94 0.52 -1.82
CA ILE A 32 -6.48 -0.39 -0.80
C ILE A 32 -6.20 0.15 0.60
N MET A 33 -4.97 0.62 0.86
CA MET A 33 -4.61 1.22 2.14
C MET A 33 -5.46 2.47 2.44
N LEU A 34 -5.66 3.35 1.46
CA LEU A 34 -6.47 4.55 1.63
C LEU A 34 -7.93 4.19 1.97
N ILE A 35 -8.50 3.23 1.27
CA ILE A 35 -9.85 2.72 1.56
C ILE A 35 -9.91 2.14 2.97
N ALA A 36 -8.92 1.33 3.37
CA ALA A 36 -8.86 0.76 4.71
C ALA A 36 -8.80 1.84 5.81
N VAL A 37 -8.06 2.93 5.59
CA VAL A 37 -8.04 4.08 6.51
C VAL A 37 -9.40 4.78 6.59
N ILE A 38 -10.08 4.97 5.46
CA ILE A 38 -11.42 5.57 5.41
C ILE A 38 -12.44 4.69 6.14
N MET A 39 -12.38 3.37 5.93
CA MET A 39 -13.22 2.37 6.57
C MET A 39 -12.88 2.11 8.04
N ASP A 40 -11.86 2.78 8.59
CA ASP A 40 -11.39 2.60 9.96
C ASP A 40 -10.96 1.16 10.28
N ALA A 41 -10.33 0.49 9.32
CA ALA A 41 -9.92 -0.89 9.48
C ALA A 41 -8.84 -1.02 10.58
N ASP A 42 -9.09 -1.85 11.59
CA ASP A 42 -8.21 -1.98 12.76
C ASP A 42 -6.79 -2.43 12.40
N TRP A 43 -6.66 -3.36 11.45
CA TRP A 43 -5.37 -3.89 10.99
C TRP A 43 -4.41 -2.81 10.43
N MET A 44 -4.91 -1.64 10.03
CA MET A 44 -4.08 -0.53 9.55
C MET A 44 -3.35 0.20 10.68
N LEU A 45 -3.89 0.15 11.89
CA LEU A 45 -3.35 0.83 13.07
C LEU A 45 -2.83 -0.16 14.11
N GLU A 46 -3.17 -1.44 13.97
CA GLU A 46 -2.53 -2.53 14.67
C GLU A 46 -1.06 -2.62 14.28
N GLY A 47 -0.22 -2.83 15.29
CA GLY A 47 1.20 -2.84 15.10
C GLY A 47 1.88 -3.63 16.22
N GLY A 48 2.90 -4.40 15.86
CA GLY A 48 3.74 -5.11 16.83
C GLY A 48 4.53 -4.18 17.76
N ASN A 49 5.23 -4.79 18.74
CA ASN A 49 5.87 -4.15 19.90
C ASN A 49 7.07 -3.19 19.63
N GLY A 50 7.16 -2.57 18.45
CA GLY A 50 8.21 -1.61 18.10
C GLY A 50 7.90 -0.19 18.56
N PHE A 51 8.93 0.57 18.96
CA PHE A 51 8.80 1.98 19.37
C PHE A 51 8.28 2.89 18.25
N PHE A 52 8.69 2.67 17.00
CA PHE A 52 8.22 3.41 15.81
C PHE A 52 7.18 2.61 15.04
N ASN A 53 6.05 2.34 15.69
CA ASN A 53 4.90 1.72 15.04
C ASN A 53 3.72 2.70 14.99
N ILE A 54 2.85 2.55 13.99
CA ILE A 54 1.61 3.31 13.88
C ILE A 54 0.71 3.07 15.10
N ALA A 55 0.76 1.89 15.71
CA ALA A 55 0.11 1.59 16.98
C ALA A 55 0.61 2.51 18.11
N SER A 56 1.92 2.74 18.20
CA SER A 56 2.50 3.67 19.17
C SER A 56 2.00 5.09 18.93
N ILE A 57 1.98 5.55 17.68
CA ILE A 57 1.46 6.88 17.32
C ILE A 57 -0.03 7.00 17.68
N SER A 58 -0.83 5.97 17.39
CA SER A 58 -2.25 5.91 17.76
C SER A 58 -2.44 5.97 19.28
N ASN A 59 -1.58 5.33 20.07
CA ASN A 59 -1.65 5.36 21.53
C ASN A 59 -1.25 6.71 22.14
N TYR A 60 -0.22 7.37 21.59
CA TYR A 60 0.27 8.65 22.12
C TYR A 60 -0.56 9.86 21.66
N PHE A 61 -0.96 9.88 20.39
CA PHE A 61 -1.60 11.04 19.75
C PHE A 61 -3.08 10.80 19.43
N GLY A 62 -3.57 9.58 19.64
CA GLY A 62 -4.94 9.19 19.34
C GLY A 62 -5.12 8.63 17.92
N ARG A 63 -6.15 7.80 17.78
CA ARG A 63 -6.49 7.07 16.55
C ARG A 63 -6.66 8.00 15.34
N ASN A 64 -7.29 9.15 15.53
CA ASN A 64 -7.54 10.10 14.43
C ASN A 64 -6.24 10.64 13.81
N ILE A 65 -5.24 11.00 14.64
CA ILE A 65 -3.96 11.49 14.14
C ILE A 65 -3.23 10.39 13.37
N ALA A 66 -3.23 9.15 13.90
CA ALA A 66 -2.65 8.01 13.21
C ALA A 66 -3.33 7.72 11.85
N ARG A 67 -4.66 7.83 11.77
CA ARG A 67 -5.43 7.69 10.52
C ARG A 67 -5.05 8.74 9.49
N VAL A 68 -4.94 10.01 9.90
CA VAL A 68 -4.52 11.09 9.00
C VAL A 68 -3.12 10.83 8.44
N LEU A 69 -2.18 10.38 9.28
CA LEU A 69 -0.84 9.99 8.84
C LEU A 69 -0.86 8.82 7.84
N MET A 70 -1.66 7.79 8.10
CA MET A 70 -1.81 6.66 7.18
C MET A 70 -2.50 7.05 5.87
N ALA A 71 -3.43 8.01 5.89
CA ALA A 71 -4.03 8.56 4.68
C ALA A 71 -2.98 9.26 3.82
N PHE A 72 -2.13 10.10 4.42
CA PHE A 72 -1.02 10.75 3.71
C PHE A 72 -0.03 9.72 3.14
N LEU A 73 0.36 8.71 3.92
CA LEU A 73 1.23 7.64 3.44
C LEU A 73 0.62 6.91 2.25
N SER A 74 -0.67 6.59 2.32
CA SER A 74 -1.39 5.93 1.23
C SER A 74 -1.41 6.77 -0.04
N ILE A 75 -1.66 8.08 0.06
CA ILE A 75 -1.63 9.01 -1.07
C ILE A 75 -0.22 9.08 -1.69
N ILE A 76 0.83 9.10 -0.87
CA ILE A 76 2.23 9.10 -1.35
C ILE A 76 2.51 7.82 -2.12
N ILE A 77 2.07 6.65 -1.63
CA ILE A 77 2.24 5.37 -2.33
C ILE A 77 1.48 5.37 -3.67
N ILE A 78 0.24 5.87 -3.69
CA ILE A 78 -0.55 6.02 -4.92
C ILE A 78 0.20 6.88 -5.93
N ALA A 79 0.67 8.06 -5.51
CA ALA A 79 1.37 9.01 -6.38
C ALA A 79 2.68 8.41 -6.91
N ALA A 80 3.48 7.75 -6.06
CA ALA A 80 4.71 7.08 -6.47
C ALA A 80 4.44 5.98 -7.52
N GLY A 81 3.41 5.15 -7.29
CA GLY A 81 2.99 4.12 -8.25
C GLY A 81 2.57 4.71 -9.60
N LEU A 82 1.77 5.78 -9.59
CA LEU A 82 1.34 6.47 -10.82
C LEU A 82 2.51 7.13 -11.56
N LEU A 83 3.48 7.72 -10.83
CA LEU A 83 4.68 8.30 -11.43
C LEU A 83 5.54 7.23 -12.11
N ILE A 84 5.73 6.07 -11.47
CA ILE A 84 6.42 4.93 -12.08
C ILE A 84 5.67 4.45 -13.32
N ALA A 85 4.34 4.33 -13.23
CA ALA A 85 3.49 3.88 -14.33
C ALA A 85 3.58 4.80 -15.54
N TRP A 86 3.49 6.10 -15.30
CA TRP A 86 3.56 7.15 -16.31
C TRP A 86 4.96 7.27 -16.93
N GLY A 87 6.01 7.19 -16.11
CA GLY A 87 7.40 7.30 -16.57
C GLY A 87 7.85 6.16 -17.49
N HIS A 88 7.14 5.02 -17.47
CA HIS A 88 7.43 3.84 -18.30
C HIS A 88 6.33 3.55 -19.33
N SER A 89 5.33 4.41 -19.48
CA SER A 89 4.32 4.28 -20.55
C SER A 89 4.63 5.11 -21.79
N ASN A 90 5.70 5.90 -21.76
CA ASN A 90 6.22 6.73 -22.87
C ASN A 90 7.49 6.12 -23.43
#